data_AF-A0A9N8DI70-F1
#
_entry.id   AF-A0A9N8DI70-F1
#
_cell.length_a   1.000
_cell.length_b   1.000
_cell.length_c   1.000
_cell.angle_alpha   90.00
_cell.angle_beta   90.00
_cell.angle_gamma   90.00
#
_symmetry.space_group_name_H-M   'P 1'
#
loop_
_entity.id
_entity.type
_entity.pdbx_description
1 polymer ?
#
loop_
_entity_poly.entity_id
_entity_poly.type
_entity_poly.pdbx_seq_one_letter_code
_entity_poly.pdbx_strand_id
1 'polypeptide(L)'
;MSDKDSDDESASVDIGQHLKESDERNKRKREEAEAHESDDSSSSSSVAKKPAAVVVPVLVPVLRPVTVAVAAPAAPVAAALPRPRLSLQQIQHRHQLQIQEMHAQLARAVPQPPLPYYEDEFGQDMYMRQLKAEQLRERPPRPRIVRDGSPLPIGSPLPTLGAPSPMVHSRSASSVERSTSPAERKAAREVQRKHKEDQKLAKKLAKRAEEARLAKVVATMIAGYQHADHKHKIVIGQEKSPKDGEIYGVAVSFTMRKGQPTEEVLDLTKFNSKDIRAFSLKCGVKGGGGMTLFGCRMEIARSVQMGTMYNDQSISNPGSSSVTKRINTLFKVLNICFHANNFNDFVALNDSKQRKDYEQEPLSENGVTGNPVKDFWVLVSNEMNETADDSFDTVLGLQEGEDDRLIEWNEEHGFNLNDINRGHDFKSVRQLVCDLMKARERCHFEMKRSGEGSNDLWTYCTTPKFTKPRQSTAALPAVAVYYCNHLCLIHPAIDGKFAAFMSNDLKSDSTIEFAGSADSAGSKAGKMAVSAVVESLATATTDLKEAMSQRNNVSEAISQTNSWNDYFDIGDRYCKLKADIRNGDSSKARMVAAMEVRIEQLEAHLNIVPAKSIIETED
;
A
#
# COMPACT_ATOMS: atom_id res chain seq x y z
N MET A 1 -40.71 -85.94 -37.03
CA MET A 1 -41.93 -85.50 -36.32
C MET A 1 -41.46 -85.09 -34.94
N SER A 2 -41.34 -83.83 -34.56
CA SER A 2 -42.08 -82.64 -34.96
C SER A 2 -41.27 -81.38 -34.62
N ASP A 3 -41.04 -80.58 -35.66
CA ASP A 3 -41.07 -79.11 -35.83
C ASP A 3 -40.43 -78.16 -34.80
N LYS A 4 -39.45 -77.42 -35.35
CA LYS A 4 -38.92 -76.10 -34.93
C LYS A 4 -39.75 -75.01 -35.61
N ASP A 5 -39.95 -73.88 -34.93
CA ASP A 5 -40.17 -72.50 -35.45
C ASP A 5 -40.27 -71.58 -34.19
N SER A 6 -39.32 -70.68 -33.93
CA SER A 6 -39.21 -69.26 -34.34
C SER A 6 -40.16 -68.30 -33.61
N ASP A 7 -39.57 -67.20 -33.09
CA ASP A 7 -40.12 -65.83 -32.94
C ASP A 7 -39.85 -65.23 -31.54
N ASP A 8 -38.83 -64.37 -31.46
CA ASP A 8 -38.69 -63.39 -30.38
C ASP A 8 -38.07 -62.10 -30.98
N GLU A 9 -38.96 -61.22 -31.46
CA GLU A 9 -38.66 -59.91 -32.03
C GLU A 9 -39.49 -58.85 -31.28
N SER A 10 -38.92 -57.66 -31.09
CA SER A 10 -39.51 -56.39 -30.59
C SER A 10 -39.21 -55.95 -29.13
N ALA A 11 -38.05 -55.30 -28.96
CA ALA A 11 -37.88 -54.21 -27.99
C ALA A 11 -36.80 -53.22 -28.45
N SER A 12 -36.95 -52.64 -29.64
CA SER A 12 -36.18 -51.44 -30.05
C SER A 12 -36.97 -50.18 -29.68
N VAL A 13 -36.81 -49.73 -28.42
CA VAL A 13 -37.35 -48.46 -27.95
C VAL A 13 -36.52 -47.30 -28.51
N ASP A 14 -37.26 -46.34 -29.04
CA ASP A 14 -36.87 -45.27 -29.95
C ASP A 14 -36.01 -44.18 -29.29
N ILE A 15 -34.68 -44.33 -29.39
CA ILE A 15 -33.69 -43.32 -28.98
C ILE A 15 -33.77 -42.06 -29.87
N GLY A 16 -34.39 -42.16 -31.05
CA GLY A 16 -34.50 -41.07 -32.02
C GLY A 16 -35.44 -39.94 -31.58
N GLN A 17 -36.50 -40.25 -30.83
CA GLN A 17 -37.44 -39.23 -30.34
C GLN A 17 -36.84 -38.36 -29.23
N HIS A 18 -36.05 -38.94 -28.33
CA HIS A 18 -35.49 -38.20 -27.19
C HIS A 18 -34.42 -37.17 -27.60
N LEU A 19 -33.68 -37.44 -28.69
CA LEU A 19 -32.71 -36.51 -29.25
C LEU A 19 -33.38 -35.33 -29.96
N LYS A 20 -34.48 -35.58 -30.68
CA LYS A 20 -35.26 -34.51 -31.35
C LYS A 20 -35.88 -33.55 -30.35
N GLU A 21 -36.45 -34.05 -29.26
CA GLU A 21 -37.02 -33.18 -28.21
C GLU A 21 -35.96 -32.36 -27.46
N SER A 22 -34.75 -32.91 -27.30
CA SER A 22 -33.63 -32.18 -26.69
C SER A 22 -33.14 -31.04 -27.58
N ASP A 23 -33.06 -31.26 -28.89
CA ASP A 23 -32.62 -30.24 -29.85
C ASP A 23 -33.65 -29.14 -30.04
N GLU A 24 -34.94 -29.45 -30.04
CA GLU A 24 -36.01 -28.45 -30.07
C GLU A 24 -36.06 -27.61 -28.79
N ARG A 25 -35.76 -28.21 -27.63
CA ARG A 25 -35.68 -27.48 -26.37
C ARG A 25 -34.49 -26.51 -26.32
N ASN A 26 -33.36 -26.90 -26.91
CA ASN A 26 -32.17 -26.04 -27.01
C ASN A 26 -32.37 -24.93 -28.05
N LYS A 27 -33.10 -25.21 -29.13
CA LYS A 27 -33.48 -24.21 -30.13
C LYS A 27 -34.38 -23.13 -29.55
N ARG A 28 -35.42 -23.50 -28.78
CA ARG A 28 -36.31 -22.54 -28.11
C ARG A 28 -35.58 -21.65 -27.09
N LYS A 29 -34.60 -22.20 -26.37
CA LYS A 29 -33.76 -21.42 -25.44
C LYS A 29 -32.84 -20.42 -26.14
N ARG A 30 -32.43 -20.68 -27.38
CA ARG A 30 -31.67 -19.70 -28.18
C ARG A 30 -32.56 -18.60 -28.72
N GLU A 31 -33.76 -18.95 -29.18
CA GLU A 31 -34.74 -17.98 -29.68
C GLU A 31 -35.25 -17.06 -28.55
N GLU A 32 -35.43 -17.56 -27.32
CA GLU A 32 -35.74 -16.72 -26.14
C GLU A 32 -34.58 -15.81 -25.71
N ALA A 33 -33.33 -16.20 -25.96
CA ALA A 33 -32.16 -15.38 -25.65
C ALA A 33 -31.97 -14.24 -26.66
N GLU A 34 -32.24 -14.48 -27.95
CA GLU A 34 -32.20 -13.44 -28.99
C GLU A 34 -33.37 -12.46 -28.88
N ALA A 35 -34.53 -12.90 -28.40
CA ALA A 35 -35.68 -12.01 -28.19
C ALA A 35 -35.50 -11.01 -27.03
N HIS A 36 -34.49 -11.21 -26.17
CA HIS A 36 -34.22 -10.34 -25.02
C HIS A 36 -33.11 -9.30 -25.28
N GLU A 37 -32.53 -9.26 -26.49
CA GLU A 37 -31.40 -8.40 -26.85
C GLU A 37 -31.79 -7.22 -27.78
N SER A 38 -33.08 -7.01 -28.07
CA SER A 38 -33.53 -6.01 -29.06
C SER A 38 -34.01 -4.65 -28.53
N ASP A 39 -33.83 -4.33 -27.24
CA ASP A 39 -34.40 -3.11 -26.64
C ASP A 39 -33.39 -2.10 -26.03
N ASP A 40 -32.12 -2.13 -26.43
CA ASP A 40 -31.19 -1.04 -26.13
C ASP A 40 -30.42 -0.58 -27.36
N SER A 41 -31.00 0.41 -28.06
CA SER A 41 -30.38 1.11 -29.17
C SER A 41 -29.91 2.50 -28.75
N SER A 42 -28.60 2.63 -28.48
CA SER A 42 -27.83 3.83 -28.88
C SER A 42 -26.32 3.59 -28.74
N SER A 43 -25.63 3.48 -29.88
CA SER A 43 -24.50 4.35 -30.25
C SER A 43 -23.49 3.69 -31.20
N SER A 44 -23.38 4.32 -32.38
CA SER A 44 -22.21 4.53 -33.23
C SER A 44 -21.28 3.36 -33.57
N SER A 45 -21.44 2.91 -34.82
CA SER A 45 -20.46 2.18 -35.60
C SER A 45 -19.15 2.96 -35.80
N SER A 46 -18.02 2.27 -35.70
CA SER A 46 -16.84 2.62 -36.48
C SER A 46 -16.20 1.37 -37.08
N VAL A 47 -15.96 1.47 -38.38
CA VAL A 47 -15.51 0.43 -39.31
C VAL A 47 -13.99 0.26 -39.17
N ALA A 48 -13.54 -0.94 -38.81
CA ALA A 48 -12.12 -1.30 -38.79
C ALA A 48 -11.61 -1.59 -40.21
N LYS A 49 -10.90 -0.62 -40.82
CA LYS A 49 -10.02 -0.85 -41.97
C LYS A 49 -8.65 -1.31 -41.47
N LYS A 50 -8.18 -2.45 -41.98
CA LYS A 50 -6.78 -2.92 -41.88
C LYS A 50 -5.82 -1.87 -42.46
N PRO A 51 -4.71 -1.51 -41.79
CA PRO A 51 -3.60 -0.86 -42.46
C PRO A 51 -2.55 -1.89 -42.91
N ALA A 52 -2.09 -1.68 -44.14
CA ALA A 52 -1.00 -2.36 -44.78
C ALA A 52 0.34 -2.00 -44.12
N ALA A 53 1.27 -2.96 -44.15
CA ALA A 53 2.65 -2.78 -43.71
C ALA A 53 3.36 -1.73 -44.57
N VAL A 54 3.83 -0.66 -43.94
CA VAL A 54 4.75 0.31 -44.53
C VAL A 54 6.13 0.05 -43.95
N VAL A 55 7.06 -0.33 -44.82
CA VAL A 55 8.48 -0.46 -44.54
C VAL A 55 9.08 0.94 -44.45
N VAL A 56 9.61 1.32 -43.30
CA VAL A 56 10.35 2.59 -43.08
C VAL A 56 11.85 2.29 -43.17
N PRO A 57 12.64 3.01 -43.98
CA PRO A 57 14.09 2.86 -43.99
C PRO A 57 14.72 3.56 -42.78
N VAL A 58 15.57 2.82 -42.07
CA VAL A 58 16.40 3.33 -40.97
C VAL A 58 17.55 4.15 -41.56
N LEU A 59 17.56 5.46 -41.28
CA LEU A 59 18.66 6.37 -41.60
C LEU A 59 19.46 6.61 -40.31
N VAL A 60 20.69 6.10 -40.29
CA VAL A 60 21.67 6.26 -39.20
C VAL A 60 22.40 7.60 -39.38
N PRO A 61 22.39 8.52 -38.40
CA PRO A 61 23.23 9.71 -38.47
C PRO A 61 24.65 9.41 -37.99
N VAL A 62 25.62 9.67 -38.87
CA VAL A 62 27.05 9.69 -38.58
C VAL A 62 27.39 10.99 -37.85
N LEU A 63 27.73 10.90 -36.57
CA LEU A 63 28.26 12.03 -35.79
C LEU A 63 29.76 12.22 -36.13
N ARG A 64 30.11 13.39 -36.67
CA ARG A 64 31.51 13.86 -36.77
C ARG A 64 31.89 14.65 -35.51
N PRO A 65 33.10 14.48 -34.98
CA PRO A 65 33.59 15.31 -33.88
C PRO A 65 34.02 16.68 -34.40
N VAL A 66 33.46 17.75 -33.84
CA VAL A 66 33.92 19.13 -34.02
C VAL A 66 34.80 19.49 -32.83
N THR A 67 36.10 19.59 -33.05
CA THR A 67 37.05 20.16 -32.09
C THR A 67 37.00 21.68 -32.17
N VAL A 68 36.47 22.34 -31.14
CA VAL A 68 36.60 23.79 -30.95
C VAL A 68 37.70 24.03 -29.93
N ALA A 69 38.82 24.58 -30.37
CA ALA A 69 39.87 25.09 -29.51
C ALA A 69 39.46 26.48 -28.99
N VAL A 70 39.26 26.60 -27.67
CA VAL A 70 39.08 27.89 -27.00
C VAL A 70 40.37 28.19 -26.23
N ALA A 71 41.10 29.20 -26.69
CA ALA A 71 42.26 29.75 -25.99
C ALA A 71 41.80 30.63 -24.83
N ALA A 72 42.22 30.31 -23.61
CA ALA A 72 42.02 31.14 -22.43
C ALA A 72 43.24 32.08 -22.22
N PRO A 73 43.05 33.37 -21.89
CA PRO A 73 44.14 34.27 -21.56
C PRO A 73 44.59 34.07 -20.11
N ALA A 74 45.91 33.95 -19.90
CA ALA A 74 46.55 33.85 -18.60
C ALA A 74 46.46 35.20 -17.84
N ALA A 75 45.93 35.16 -16.62
CA ALA A 75 46.01 36.25 -15.64
C ALA A 75 47.04 35.91 -14.54
N PRO A 76 47.76 36.90 -13.98
CA PRO A 76 48.91 36.67 -13.13
C PRO A 76 48.49 36.23 -11.71
N VAL A 77 49.13 35.16 -11.24
CA VAL A 77 48.99 34.62 -9.88
C VAL A 77 49.65 35.58 -8.89
N ALA A 78 48.83 36.31 -8.13
CA ALA A 78 49.27 37.03 -6.95
C ALA A 78 49.39 36.05 -5.78
N ALA A 79 50.57 35.97 -5.17
CA ALA A 79 50.84 35.15 -3.99
C ALA A 79 49.93 35.57 -2.82
N ALA A 80 48.91 34.76 -2.53
CA ALA A 80 48.03 34.95 -1.41
C ALA A 80 48.74 34.54 -0.12
N LEU A 81 48.91 35.49 0.80
CA LEU A 81 49.40 35.25 2.15
C LEU A 81 48.49 34.25 2.89
N PRO A 82 49.05 33.35 3.70
CA PRO A 82 48.28 32.35 4.44
C PRO A 82 47.35 33.04 5.43
N ARG A 83 46.04 32.80 5.30
CA ARG A 83 45.05 33.26 6.26
C ARG A 83 45.25 32.51 7.59
N PRO A 84 45.15 33.19 8.74
CA PRO A 84 45.30 32.54 10.04
C PRO A 84 44.20 31.48 10.22
N ARG A 85 44.62 30.24 10.53
CA ARG A 85 43.72 29.13 10.86
C ARG A 85 42.93 29.49 12.11
N LEU A 86 41.60 29.51 12.01
CA LEU A 86 40.72 29.60 13.17
C LEU A 86 40.75 28.25 13.90
N SER A 87 40.94 28.28 15.21
CA SER A 87 40.86 27.08 16.04
C SER A 87 39.43 26.52 16.05
N LEU A 88 39.28 25.22 16.32
CA LEU A 88 37.97 24.55 16.43
C LEU A 88 37.04 25.28 17.42
N GLN A 89 37.58 25.81 18.52
CA GLN A 89 36.82 26.62 19.48
C GLN A 89 36.33 27.94 18.88
N GLN A 90 37.11 28.60 18.02
CA GLN A 90 36.68 29.82 17.34
C GLN A 90 35.60 29.54 16.29
N ILE A 91 35.65 28.39 15.63
CA ILE A 91 34.61 27.93 14.70
C ILE A 91 33.31 27.64 15.47
N GLN A 92 33.41 26.89 16.57
CA GLN A 92 32.26 26.59 17.45
C GLN A 92 31.63 27.87 18.04
N HIS A 93 32.45 28.81 18.49
CA HIS A 93 31.97 30.08 19.04
C HIS A 93 31.27 30.93 17.97
N ARG A 94 31.83 30.99 16.75
CA ARG A 94 31.23 31.73 15.64
C ARG A 94 29.90 31.12 15.20
N HIS A 95 29.80 29.79 15.19
CA HIS A 95 28.53 29.09 14.95
C HIS A 95 27.50 29.36 16.04
N GLN A 96 27.91 29.39 17.30
CA GLN A 96 27.01 29.68 18.42
C GLN A 96 26.44 31.10 18.36
N LEU A 97 27.26 32.08 17.94
CA LEU A 97 26.80 33.45 17.68
C LEU A 97 25.81 33.52 16.50
N GLN A 98 26.05 32.75 15.44
CA GLN A 98 25.17 32.71 14.27
C GLN A 98 23.80 32.09 14.60
N ILE A 99 23.76 31.04 15.44
CA ILE A 99 22.52 30.46 15.97
C ILE A 99 21.76 31.48 16.83
N GLN A 100 22.47 32.19 17.72
CA GLN A 100 21.86 33.24 18.53
C GLN A 100 21.29 34.38 17.69
N GLU A 101 21.99 34.76 16.61
CA GLU A 101 21.53 35.80 15.69
C GLU A 101 20.29 35.36 14.90
N MET A 102 20.24 34.11 14.40
CA MET A 102 19.03 33.57 13.77
C MET A 102 17.85 33.52 14.75
N HIS A 103 18.07 33.09 15.99
CA HIS A 103 17.01 33.10 17.02
C HIS A 103 16.52 34.53 17.31
N ALA A 104 17.42 35.51 17.36
CA ALA A 104 17.06 36.91 17.54
C ALA A 104 16.28 37.49 16.34
N GLN A 105 16.62 37.09 15.12
CA GLN A 105 15.88 37.47 13.91
C GLN A 105 14.48 36.83 13.89
N LEU A 106 14.36 35.55 14.27
CA LEU A 106 13.08 34.86 14.40
C LEU A 106 12.19 35.53 15.45
N ALA A 107 12.75 35.89 16.60
CA ALA A 107 12.03 36.59 17.67
C ALA A 107 11.55 38.00 17.27
N ARG A 108 12.22 38.67 16.31
CA ARG A 108 11.79 39.95 15.74
C ARG A 108 10.74 39.80 14.65
N ALA A 109 10.77 38.69 13.91
CA ALA A 109 9.88 38.43 12.78
C ALA A 109 8.50 37.91 13.20
N VAL A 110 8.36 37.35 14.40
CA VAL A 110 7.06 36.96 14.97
C VAL A 110 6.42 38.21 15.61
N PRO A 111 5.36 38.80 15.04
CA PRO A 111 4.62 39.84 15.75
C PRO A 111 4.09 39.23 17.05
N GLN A 112 4.49 39.81 18.18
CA GLN A 112 3.91 39.41 19.46
C GLN A 112 2.39 39.61 19.35
N PRO A 113 1.58 38.56 19.55
CA PRO A 113 0.14 38.74 19.58
C PRO A 113 -0.16 39.76 20.67
N PRO A 114 -1.05 40.74 20.42
CA PRO A 114 -1.48 41.64 21.48
C PRO A 114 -1.95 40.76 22.64
N LEU A 115 -1.33 40.93 23.82
CA LEU A 115 -1.78 40.27 25.03
C LEU A 115 -3.28 40.52 25.15
N PRO A 116 -4.13 39.48 25.24
CA PRO A 116 -5.55 39.69 25.42
C PRO A 116 -5.74 40.47 26.71
N TYR A 117 -6.16 41.73 26.56
CA TYR A 117 -6.51 42.60 27.66
C TYR A 117 -7.83 42.06 28.22
N TYR A 118 -7.75 41.13 29.18
CA TYR A 118 -8.92 40.68 29.92
C TYR A 118 -9.25 41.79 30.93
N GLU A 119 -10.31 42.57 30.66
CA GLU A 119 -10.77 43.65 31.55
C GLU A 119 -11.45 43.13 32.83
N ASP A 120 -11.71 41.82 32.95
CA ASP A 120 -12.28 41.22 34.15
C ASP A 120 -11.30 40.30 34.90
N GLU A 121 -11.38 40.33 36.23
CA GLU A 121 -10.56 39.49 37.14
C GLU A 121 -10.79 37.98 36.90
N PHE A 122 -11.93 37.62 36.28
CA PHE A 122 -12.30 36.24 36.01
C PHE A 122 -11.47 35.62 34.88
N GLY A 123 -11.22 36.36 33.80
CA GLY A 123 -10.35 35.93 32.70
C GLY A 123 -8.91 35.71 33.14
N GLN A 124 -8.40 36.57 34.02
CA GLN A 124 -7.06 36.42 34.60
C GLN A 124 -6.94 35.19 35.51
N ASP A 125 -7.93 34.90 36.36
CA ASP A 125 -7.87 33.72 37.25
C ASP A 125 -7.98 32.40 36.46
N MET A 126 -8.80 32.36 35.40
CA MET A 126 -8.87 31.21 34.49
C MET A 126 -7.53 30.94 33.79
N TYR A 127 -6.89 31.99 33.26
CA TYR A 127 -5.59 31.87 32.61
C TYR A 127 -4.52 31.36 33.58
N MET A 128 -4.48 31.89 34.81
CA MET A 128 -3.52 31.45 35.82
C MET A 128 -3.75 30.01 36.30
N ARG A 129 -5.01 29.54 36.35
CA ARG A 129 -5.32 28.13 36.64
C ARG A 129 -4.87 27.19 35.53
N GLN A 130 -5.02 27.60 34.27
CA GLN A 130 -4.61 26.83 33.12
C GLN A 130 -3.08 26.69 33.05
N LEU A 131 -2.35 27.78 33.29
CA LEU A 131 -0.89 27.77 33.37
C LEU A 131 -0.38 26.86 34.51
N LYS A 132 -1.06 26.88 35.65
CA LYS A 132 -0.73 26.02 36.81
C LYS A 132 -1.04 24.54 36.57
N ALA A 133 -2.06 24.24 35.76
CA ALA A 133 -2.39 22.87 35.35
C ALA A 133 -1.36 22.30 34.37
N GLU A 134 -0.83 23.11 33.45
CA GLU A 134 0.25 22.71 32.55
C GLU A 134 1.56 22.46 33.30
N GLN A 135 1.93 23.31 34.26
CA GLN A 135 3.10 23.09 35.12
C GLN A 135 3.00 21.84 36.00
N LEU A 136 1.78 21.38 36.32
CA LEU A 136 1.55 20.12 37.03
C LEU A 136 1.64 18.90 36.12
N ARG A 137 1.43 19.07 34.80
CA ARG A 137 1.53 18.00 33.80
C ARG A 137 2.97 17.61 33.48
N GLU A 138 3.92 18.53 33.63
CA GLU A 138 5.34 18.29 33.36
C GLU A 138 6.10 17.60 34.50
N ARG A 139 5.45 17.25 35.61
CA ARG A 139 6.12 16.51 36.68
C ARG A 139 6.28 15.03 36.29
N PRO A 140 7.51 14.48 36.29
CA PRO A 140 7.71 13.07 35.99
C PRO A 140 7.00 12.17 37.03
N PRO A 141 6.42 11.04 36.60
CA PRO A 141 5.68 10.16 37.48
C PRO A 141 6.61 9.59 38.57
N ARG A 142 6.16 9.65 39.82
CA ARG A 142 6.90 9.03 40.94
C ARG A 142 7.00 7.52 40.73
N PRO A 143 8.17 6.90 40.97
CA PRO A 143 8.33 5.46 40.83
C PRO A 143 7.40 4.72 41.79
N ARG A 144 6.57 3.84 41.24
CA ARG A 144 5.75 2.89 42.02
C ARG A 144 6.68 1.88 42.68
N ILE A 145 6.72 1.89 44.01
CA ILE A 145 7.27 0.80 44.81
C ILE A 145 6.37 -0.42 44.60
N VAL A 146 6.85 -1.38 43.81
CA VAL A 146 6.23 -2.70 43.67
C VAL A 146 6.59 -3.50 44.91
N ARG A 147 5.58 -3.90 45.69
CA ARG A 147 5.71 -4.87 46.78
C ARG A 147 5.88 -6.26 46.16
N ASP A 148 7.05 -6.85 46.35
CA ASP A 148 7.30 -8.26 46.07
C ASP A 148 6.40 -9.14 46.94
N GLY A 149 5.54 -9.91 46.27
CA GLY A 149 4.78 -11.01 46.85
C GLY A 149 5.22 -12.32 46.18
N SER A 150 6.23 -12.96 46.74
CA SER A 150 6.67 -14.29 46.34
C SER A 150 5.63 -15.35 46.72
N PRO A 151 5.32 -16.33 45.85
CA PRO A 151 4.78 -17.61 46.30
C PRO A 151 5.91 -18.64 46.47
N LEU A 152 5.84 -19.34 47.60
CA LEU A 152 6.70 -20.44 48.04
C LEU A 152 6.73 -21.61 47.04
N PRO A 153 7.84 -22.37 46.94
CA PRO A 153 7.88 -23.61 46.18
C PRO A 153 7.29 -24.77 47.01
N ILE A 154 6.24 -25.40 46.47
CA ILE A 154 5.74 -26.68 46.99
C ILE A 154 6.71 -27.77 46.54
N GLY A 155 7.46 -28.29 47.50
CA GLY A 155 8.27 -29.49 47.35
C GLY A 155 7.39 -30.73 47.21
N SER A 156 7.75 -31.60 46.27
CA SER A 156 7.31 -32.99 46.21
C SER A 156 8.54 -33.89 46.22
N PRO A 157 8.59 -34.93 47.06
CA PRO A 157 9.77 -35.75 47.25
C PRO A 157 9.91 -36.85 46.17
N LEU A 158 11.16 -37.10 45.78
CA LEU A 158 11.61 -38.34 45.17
C LEU A 158 11.28 -39.55 46.05
N PRO A 159 11.05 -40.71 45.43
CA PRO A 159 11.59 -41.95 45.94
C PRO A 159 12.56 -42.58 44.93
N THR A 160 13.84 -42.49 45.27
CA THR A 160 14.88 -43.45 44.89
C THR A 160 14.53 -44.81 45.48
N LEU A 161 14.22 -45.79 44.64
CA LEU A 161 14.34 -47.21 44.99
C LEU A 161 14.95 -47.95 43.80
N GLY A 162 16.11 -48.55 44.08
CA GLY A 162 16.99 -49.18 43.10
C GLY A 162 16.34 -50.35 42.38
N ALA A 163 16.63 -50.42 41.08
CA ALA A 163 16.46 -51.64 40.31
C ALA A 163 17.64 -52.58 40.61
N PRO A 164 17.43 -53.78 41.15
CA PRO A 164 18.42 -54.83 41.07
C PRO A 164 18.34 -55.51 39.69
N SER A 165 19.50 -55.75 39.10
CA SER A 165 19.70 -56.68 37.98
C SER A 165 19.14 -58.06 38.32
N PRO A 166 18.52 -58.79 37.38
CA PRO A 166 18.38 -60.23 37.52
C PRO A 166 19.55 -60.90 36.81
N MET A 167 20.53 -61.33 37.61
CA MET A 167 21.52 -62.31 37.19
C MET A 167 21.10 -63.68 37.75
N VAL A 168 21.13 -64.67 36.85
CA VAL A 168 21.18 -66.13 37.08
C VAL A 168 19.90 -66.78 37.63
N HIS A 169 19.34 -67.73 36.88
CA HIS A 169 19.28 -69.17 37.24
C HIS A 169 18.49 -69.95 36.18
N SER A 170 19.25 -70.67 35.36
CA SER A 170 18.84 -71.91 34.72
C SER A 170 18.17 -72.84 35.72
N ARG A 171 16.84 -73.00 35.63
CA ARG A 171 16.14 -74.16 36.17
C ARG A 171 15.11 -74.65 35.16
N SER A 172 15.47 -75.78 34.56
CA SER A 172 14.59 -76.82 34.06
C SER A 172 13.34 -76.97 34.94
N ALA A 173 12.22 -76.43 34.47
CA ALA A 173 10.90 -76.72 35.01
C ALA A 173 10.28 -77.82 34.16
N SER A 174 10.31 -79.02 34.74
CA SER A 174 9.50 -80.17 34.39
C SER A 174 8.08 -79.79 34.02
N SER A 175 7.62 -80.35 32.91
CA SER A 175 6.22 -80.55 32.54
C SER A 175 5.38 -80.92 33.78
N VAL A 176 4.65 -79.95 34.31
CA VAL A 176 3.52 -80.20 35.20
C VAL A 176 2.28 -79.93 34.37
N GLU A 177 1.80 -80.97 33.68
CA GLU A 177 0.46 -81.03 33.12
C GLU A 177 -0.55 -81.00 34.27
N ARG A 178 -0.79 -79.82 34.84
CA ARG A 178 -2.04 -79.60 35.57
C ARG A 178 -3.14 -79.65 34.53
N SER A 179 -3.94 -80.71 34.62
CA SER A 179 -5.21 -80.89 33.92
C SER A 179 -6.16 -79.74 34.30
N THR A 180 -5.97 -78.56 33.72
CA THR A 180 -6.95 -77.48 33.79
C THR A 180 -8.23 -78.02 33.22
N SER A 181 -9.31 -77.95 34.00
CA SER A 181 -10.58 -78.52 33.57
C SER A 181 -11.02 -77.89 32.23
N PRO A 182 -11.80 -78.59 31.39
CA PRO A 182 -12.34 -78.01 30.16
C PRO A 182 -13.06 -76.66 30.38
N ALA A 183 -13.62 -76.43 31.58
CA ALA A 183 -14.25 -75.18 31.97
C ALA A 183 -13.25 -74.01 32.11
N GLU A 184 -12.07 -74.25 32.69
CA GLU A 184 -11.03 -73.22 32.85
C GLU A 184 -10.42 -72.81 31.50
N ARG A 185 -10.21 -73.77 30.59
CA ARG A 185 -9.75 -73.47 29.23
C ARG A 185 -10.78 -72.65 28.44
N LYS A 186 -12.07 -72.90 28.65
CA LYS A 186 -13.15 -72.11 28.04
C LYS A 186 -13.20 -70.68 28.60
N ALA A 187 -13.04 -70.52 29.92
CA ALA A 187 -12.98 -69.21 30.57
C ALA A 187 -11.78 -68.38 30.10
N ALA A 188 -10.59 -68.99 30.01
CA ALA A 188 -9.38 -68.32 29.52
C ALA A 188 -9.50 -67.84 28.07
N ARG A 189 -10.12 -68.65 27.19
CA ARG A 189 -10.38 -68.26 25.79
C ARG A 189 -11.36 -67.08 25.69
N GLU A 190 -12.38 -67.04 26.55
CA GLU A 190 -13.34 -65.94 26.56
C GLU A 190 -12.71 -64.63 27.05
N VAL A 191 -11.83 -64.68 28.06
CA VAL A 191 -11.07 -63.50 28.50
C VAL A 191 -10.14 -62.99 27.40
N GLN A 192 -9.46 -63.87 26.68
CA GLN A 192 -8.61 -63.48 25.54
C GLN A 192 -9.42 -62.85 24.39
N ARG A 193 -10.63 -63.37 24.11
CA ARG A 193 -11.52 -62.82 23.09
C ARG A 193 -11.97 -61.40 23.47
N LYS A 194 -12.42 -61.20 24.70
CA LYS A 194 -12.80 -59.89 25.23
C LYS A 194 -11.64 -58.90 25.17
N HIS A 195 -10.45 -59.30 25.60
CA HIS A 195 -9.27 -58.45 25.54
C HIS A 195 -8.92 -58.00 24.09
N LYS A 196 -9.07 -58.91 23.11
CA LYS A 196 -8.86 -58.57 21.68
C LYS A 196 -9.93 -57.63 21.14
N GLU A 197 -11.18 -57.75 21.60
CA GLU A 197 -12.28 -56.85 21.25
C GLU A 197 -12.06 -55.46 21.88
N ASP A 198 -11.66 -55.39 23.14
CA ASP A 198 -11.35 -54.14 23.85
C ASP A 198 -10.17 -53.40 23.19
N GLN A 199 -9.11 -54.12 22.82
CA GLN A 199 -7.99 -53.53 22.07
C GLN A 199 -8.43 -52.97 20.71
N LYS A 200 -9.34 -53.65 20.00
CA LYS A 200 -9.88 -53.15 18.72
C LYS A 200 -10.74 -51.90 18.93
N LEU A 201 -11.56 -51.88 19.97
CA LEU A 201 -12.40 -50.73 20.32
C LEU A 201 -11.53 -49.53 20.70
N ALA A 202 -10.51 -49.73 21.54
CA ALA A 202 -9.56 -48.69 21.95
C ALA A 202 -8.83 -48.10 20.74
N LYS A 203 -8.34 -48.94 19.81
CA LYS A 203 -7.71 -48.47 18.56
C LYS A 203 -8.69 -47.67 17.69
N LYS A 204 -9.96 -48.09 17.61
CA LYS A 204 -11.00 -47.37 16.85
C LYS A 204 -11.36 -46.02 17.49
N LEU A 205 -11.43 -45.96 18.81
CA LEU A 205 -11.68 -44.72 19.56
C LEU A 205 -10.50 -43.75 19.44
N ALA A 206 -9.26 -44.23 19.57
CA ALA A 206 -8.06 -43.42 19.36
C ALA A 206 -8.00 -42.84 17.93
N LYS A 207 -8.31 -43.65 16.92
CA LYS A 207 -8.39 -43.18 15.52
C LYS A 207 -9.45 -42.08 15.34
N ARG A 208 -10.65 -42.27 15.90
CA ARG A 208 -11.73 -41.25 15.84
C ARG A 208 -11.36 -39.96 16.59
N ALA A 209 -10.69 -40.08 17.73
CA ALA A 209 -10.23 -38.93 18.50
C ALA A 209 -9.20 -38.12 17.71
N GLU A 210 -8.27 -38.79 17.02
CA GLU A 210 -7.28 -38.11 16.17
C GLU A 210 -7.92 -37.48 14.92
N GLU A 211 -8.87 -38.16 14.27
CA GLU A 211 -9.65 -37.58 13.16
C GLU A 211 -10.44 -36.33 13.59
N ALA A 212 -11.06 -36.37 14.77
CA ALA A 212 -11.79 -35.23 15.34
C ALA A 212 -10.85 -34.08 15.71
N ARG A 213 -9.66 -34.39 16.26
CA ARG A 213 -8.61 -33.39 16.55
C ARG A 213 -8.17 -32.71 15.25
N LEU A 214 -7.84 -33.49 14.22
CA LEU A 214 -7.40 -32.98 12.93
C LEU A 214 -8.49 -32.13 12.27
N ALA A 215 -9.75 -32.57 12.29
CA ALA A 215 -10.86 -31.78 11.75
C ALA A 215 -11.01 -30.41 12.44
N LYS A 216 -10.82 -30.34 13.77
CA LYS A 216 -10.84 -29.08 14.52
C LYS A 216 -9.66 -28.17 14.14
N VAL A 217 -8.47 -28.73 14.00
CA VAL A 217 -7.27 -27.99 13.57
C VAL A 217 -7.45 -27.43 12.15
N VAL A 218 -7.93 -28.26 11.22
CA VAL A 218 -8.21 -27.87 9.83
C VAL A 218 -9.25 -26.76 9.77
N ALA A 219 -10.36 -26.88 10.51
CA ALA A 219 -11.39 -25.84 10.56
C ALA A 219 -10.84 -24.51 11.09
N THR A 220 -10.02 -24.55 12.15
CA THR A 220 -9.38 -23.37 12.72
C THR A 220 -8.40 -22.73 11.74
N MET A 221 -7.62 -23.55 11.03
CA MET A 221 -6.69 -23.11 10.00
C MET A 221 -7.40 -22.41 8.84
N ILE A 222 -8.45 -23.03 8.29
CA ILE A 222 -9.23 -22.46 7.17
C ILE A 222 -9.91 -21.15 7.59
N ALA A 223 -10.41 -21.07 8.82
CA ALA A 223 -11.05 -19.85 9.33
C ALA A 223 -10.06 -18.69 9.46
N GLY A 224 -8.84 -18.96 9.95
CA GLY A 224 -7.79 -17.95 10.13
C GLY A 224 -6.89 -17.71 8.91
N TYR A 225 -7.09 -18.43 7.81
CA TYR A 225 -6.24 -18.29 6.63
C TYR A 225 -6.57 -17.00 5.85
N GLN A 226 -5.56 -16.13 5.70
CA GLN A 226 -5.57 -15.02 4.76
C GLN A 226 -4.52 -15.27 3.67
N HIS A 227 -4.92 -15.23 2.40
CA HIS A 227 -4.02 -15.60 1.31
C HIS A 227 -2.80 -14.68 1.19
N ALA A 228 -2.98 -13.37 1.38
CA ALA A 228 -1.88 -12.39 1.34
C ALA A 228 -0.77 -12.75 2.34
N ASP A 229 -1.15 -13.02 3.59
CA ASP A 229 -0.20 -13.24 4.68
C ASP A 229 0.35 -14.67 4.72
N HIS A 230 -0.42 -15.65 4.23
CA HIS A 230 -0.13 -17.06 4.48
C HIS A 230 0.30 -17.85 3.25
N LYS A 231 0.34 -17.25 2.05
CA LYS A 231 0.77 -17.95 0.82
C LYS A 231 2.14 -18.64 0.96
N HIS A 232 3.08 -18.02 1.67
CA HIS A 232 4.44 -18.55 1.91
C HIS A 232 4.50 -19.77 2.84
N LYS A 233 3.38 -20.12 3.48
CA LYS A 233 3.25 -21.30 4.35
C LYS A 233 2.79 -22.54 3.59
N ILE A 234 2.38 -22.41 2.33
CA ILE A 234 1.99 -23.51 1.45
C ILE A 234 3.24 -24.08 0.78
N VAL A 235 3.42 -25.39 0.89
CA VAL A 235 4.49 -26.12 0.21
C VAL A 235 3.94 -26.73 -1.07
N ILE A 236 4.62 -26.46 -2.18
CA ILE A 236 4.27 -27.00 -3.49
C ILE A 236 5.14 -28.22 -3.77
N GLY A 237 4.51 -29.33 -4.12
CA GLY A 237 5.17 -30.54 -4.60
C GLY A 237 4.67 -30.92 -5.99
N GLN A 238 4.99 -32.14 -6.41
CA GLN A 238 4.62 -32.67 -7.73
C GLN A 238 3.68 -33.86 -7.57
N GLU A 239 2.62 -33.92 -8.38
CA GLU A 239 1.67 -35.03 -8.40
C GLU A 239 1.25 -35.36 -9.83
N LYS A 240 1.09 -36.65 -10.13
CA LYS A 240 0.66 -37.13 -11.44
C LYS A 240 -0.86 -36.96 -11.58
N SER A 241 -1.31 -36.27 -12.62
CA SER A 241 -2.74 -36.04 -12.89
C SER A 241 -3.46 -37.36 -13.16
N PRO A 242 -4.63 -37.62 -12.54
CA PRO A 242 -5.41 -38.82 -12.78
C PRO A 242 -6.01 -38.92 -14.19
N LYS A 243 -6.08 -37.81 -14.93
CA LYS A 243 -6.76 -37.74 -16.23
C LYS A 243 -5.82 -38.02 -17.41
N ASP A 244 -4.65 -37.38 -17.40
CA ASP A 244 -3.70 -37.39 -18.52
C ASP A 244 -2.39 -38.12 -18.17
N GLY A 245 -2.10 -38.32 -16.88
CA GLY A 245 -0.87 -38.95 -16.42
C GLY A 245 0.36 -38.03 -16.47
N GLU A 246 0.22 -36.73 -16.70
CA GLU A 246 1.31 -35.76 -16.65
C GLU A 246 1.59 -35.32 -15.21
N ILE A 247 2.77 -34.75 -14.96
CA ILE A 247 3.18 -34.29 -13.62
C ILE A 247 2.91 -32.80 -13.50
N TYR A 248 2.12 -32.41 -12.49
CA TYR A 248 1.77 -31.01 -12.21
C TYR A 248 2.28 -30.57 -10.83
N GLY A 249 2.53 -29.27 -10.69
CA GLY A 249 2.75 -28.64 -9.39
C GLY A 249 1.45 -28.57 -8.60
N VAL A 250 1.43 -29.12 -7.38
CA VAL A 250 0.25 -29.16 -6.51
C VAL A 250 0.59 -28.75 -5.09
N ALA A 251 -0.35 -28.17 -4.36
CA ALA A 251 -0.18 -27.81 -2.96
C ALA A 251 -0.22 -29.08 -2.11
N VAL A 252 0.89 -29.45 -1.47
CA VAL A 252 1.03 -30.72 -0.73
C VAL A 252 0.82 -30.53 0.76
N SER A 253 1.36 -29.46 1.34
CA SER A 253 1.21 -29.20 2.77
C SER A 253 1.08 -27.71 3.09
N PHE A 254 0.56 -27.43 4.29
CA PHE A 254 0.44 -26.10 4.87
C PHE A 254 1.07 -26.07 6.25
N THR A 255 1.95 -25.11 6.51
CA THR A 255 2.68 -25.01 7.79
C THR A 255 2.01 -23.99 8.70
N MET A 256 1.36 -24.44 9.77
CA MET A 256 0.82 -23.56 10.81
C MET A 256 1.94 -23.07 11.72
N ARG A 257 1.92 -21.76 12.05
CA ARG A 257 2.87 -21.13 12.99
C ARG A 257 4.35 -21.39 12.64
N LYS A 258 4.69 -21.30 11.35
CA LYS A 258 6.06 -21.44 10.84
C LYS A 258 7.06 -20.65 11.70
N GLY A 259 8.10 -21.30 12.23
CA GLY A 259 9.12 -20.68 13.08
C GLY A 259 8.78 -20.59 14.57
N GLN A 260 7.64 -21.15 15.03
CA GLN A 260 7.31 -21.30 16.44
C GLN A 260 7.56 -22.74 16.93
N PRO A 261 7.82 -22.98 18.23
CA PRO A 261 8.00 -24.32 18.78
C PRO A 261 6.78 -25.24 18.61
N THR A 262 5.62 -24.68 18.27
CA THR A 262 4.38 -25.41 17.95
C THR A 262 4.10 -25.42 16.45
N GLU A 263 5.13 -25.55 15.62
CA GLU A 263 4.96 -25.67 14.17
C GLU A 263 4.24 -26.99 13.83
N GLU A 264 3.07 -26.89 13.21
CA GLU A 264 2.27 -28.05 12.80
C GLU A 264 2.14 -28.05 11.28
N VAL A 265 2.69 -29.08 10.62
CA VAL A 265 2.61 -29.26 9.17
C VAL A 265 1.38 -30.09 8.84
N LEU A 266 0.40 -29.46 8.20
CA LEU A 266 -0.83 -30.09 7.76
C LEU A 266 -0.66 -30.60 6.33
N ASP A 267 -0.84 -31.91 6.15
CA ASP A 267 -0.79 -32.56 4.85
C ASP A 267 -2.13 -32.38 4.12
N LEU A 268 -2.13 -31.58 3.05
CA LEU A 268 -3.30 -31.28 2.22
C LEU A 268 -3.77 -32.52 1.43
N THR A 269 -2.95 -33.57 1.34
CA THR A 269 -3.37 -34.83 0.74
C THR A 269 -4.34 -35.63 1.62
N LYS A 270 -4.33 -35.38 2.93
CA LYS A 270 -5.22 -36.02 3.91
C LYS A 270 -6.54 -35.25 4.10
N PHE A 271 -6.70 -34.11 3.43
CA PHE A 271 -7.92 -33.32 3.55
C PHE A 271 -9.06 -34.02 2.82
N ASN A 272 -10.25 -33.99 3.41
CA ASN A 272 -11.44 -34.41 2.69
C ASN A 272 -11.82 -33.38 1.63
N SER A 273 -12.76 -33.74 0.75
CA SER A 273 -13.18 -32.87 -0.35
C SER A 273 -13.84 -31.57 0.09
N LYS A 274 -14.50 -31.54 1.25
CA LYS A 274 -15.13 -30.33 1.75
C LYS A 274 -14.08 -29.32 2.22
N ASP A 275 -13.09 -29.80 2.96
CA ASP A 275 -12.05 -28.98 3.56
C ASP A 275 -11.13 -28.39 2.50
N ILE A 276 -10.67 -29.17 1.51
CA ILE A 276 -9.79 -28.64 0.46
C ILE A 276 -10.51 -27.62 -0.43
N ARG A 277 -11.81 -27.81 -0.68
CA ARG A 277 -12.61 -26.86 -1.47
C ARG A 277 -12.78 -25.55 -0.71
N ALA A 278 -13.15 -25.62 0.58
CA ALA A 278 -13.22 -24.45 1.44
C ALA A 278 -11.88 -23.71 1.52
N PHE A 279 -10.77 -24.45 1.65
CA PHE A 279 -9.42 -23.89 1.65
C PHE A 279 -9.04 -23.25 0.31
N SER A 280 -9.40 -23.87 -0.83
CA SER A 280 -9.16 -23.31 -2.17
C SER A 280 -9.87 -21.98 -2.38
N LEU A 281 -11.11 -21.85 -1.90
CA LEU A 281 -11.86 -20.59 -1.96
C LEU A 281 -11.19 -19.50 -1.12
N LYS A 282 -10.65 -19.87 0.06
CA LYS A 282 -9.85 -18.96 0.90
C LYS A 282 -8.52 -18.56 0.26
N CYS A 283 -7.99 -19.38 -0.64
CA CYS A 283 -6.84 -19.04 -1.48
C CYS A 283 -7.21 -18.19 -2.71
N GLY A 284 -8.48 -17.80 -2.89
CA GLY A 284 -8.92 -17.00 -4.04
C GLY A 284 -9.18 -17.80 -5.32
N VAL A 285 -9.21 -19.13 -5.25
CA VAL A 285 -9.49 -19.98 -6.43
C VAL A 285 -10.96 -19.86 -6.82
N LYS A 286 -11.24 -19.28 -7.99
CA LYS A 286 -12.60 -19.18 -8.53
C LYS A 286 -13.14 -20.55 -8.91
N GLY A 287 -14.38 -20.85 -8.52
CA GLY A 287 -15.03 -22.13 -8.86
C GLY A 287 -14.57 -23.34 -8.03
N GLY A 288 -13.75 -23.15 -6.98
CA GLY A 288 -13.21 -24.22 -6.16
C GLY A 288 -14.25 -25.22 -5.62
N GLY A 289 -15.50 -24.79 -5.40
CA GLY A 289 -16.59 -25.64 -4.92
C GLY A 289 -16.94 -26.83 -5.83
N GLY A 290 -16.69 -26.74 -7.14
CA GLY A 290 -16.99 -27.79 -8.12
C GLY A 290 -15.80 -28.67 -8.50
N MET A 291 -14.59 -28.35 -8.02
CA MET A 291 -13.36 -29.00 -8.47
C MET A 291 -13.08 -30.34 -7.78
N THR A 292 -12.26 -31.17 -8.41
CA THR A 292 -11.70 -32.39 -7.79
C THR A 292 -10.65 -32.03 -6.74
N LEU A 293 -10.30 -32.96 -5.85
CA LEU A 293 -9.22 -32.76 -4.85
C LEU A 293 -7.91 -32.30 -5.52
N PHE A 294 -7.52 -33.02 -6.58
CA PHE A 294 -6.35 -32.71 -7.39
C PHE A 294 -6.45 -31.31 -8.01
N GLY A 295 -7.59 -30.98 -8.62
CA GLY A 295 -7.84 -29.66 -9.21
C GLY A 295 -7.74 -28.52 -8.19
N CYS A 296 -8.32 -28.69 -7.00
CA CYS A 296 -8.19 -27.71 -5.92
C CYS A 296 -6.71 -27.52 -5.52
N ARG A 297 -5.95 -28.60 -5.29
CA ARG A 297 -4.53 -28.50 -4.89
C ARG A 297 -3.66 -27.88 -5.99
N MET A 298 -3.93 -28.22 -7.26
CA MET A 298 -3.25 -27.65 -8.41
C MET A 298 -3.52 -26.14 -8.53
N GLU A 299 -4.77 -25.70 -8.43
CA GLU A 299 -5.10 -24.27 -8.50
C GLU A 299 -4.63 -23.49 -7.27
N ILE A 300 -4.57 -24.10 -6.08
CA ILE A 300 -3.92 -23.48 -4.91
C ILE A 300 -2.42 -23.28 -5.21
N ALA A 301 -1.71 -24.31 -5.70
CA ALA A 301 -0.29 -24.18 -6.05
C ALA A 301 -0.08 -23.13 -7.13
N ARG A 302 -0.92 -23.13 -8.17
CA ARG A 302 -0.90 -22.12 -9.22
C ARG A 302 -1.13 -20.72 -8.66
N SER A 303 -2.11 -20.55 -7.76
CA SER A 303 -2.37 -19.28 -7.09
C SER A 303 -1.17 -18.79 -6.27
N VAL A 304 -0.46 -19.70 -5.57
CA VAL A 304 0.76 -19.35 -4.82
C VAL A 304 1.91 -19.00 -5.77
N GLN A 305 2.17 -19.80 -6.81
CA GLN A 305 3.22 -19.55 -7.81
C GLN A 305 2.97 -18.27 -8.59
N MET A 306 1.74 -18.06 -9.03
CA MET A 306 1.33 -16.83 -9.70
C MET A 306 1.43 -15.66 -8.73
N GLY A 307 1.02 -15.82 -7.47
CA GLY A 307 1.19 -14.79 -6.44
C GLY A 307 2.64 -14.45 -6.09
N THR A 308 3.61 -15.33 -6.37
CA THR A 308 5.04 -15.01 -6.36
C THR A 308 5.47 -14.32 -7.66
N MET A 309 5.01 -14.81 -8.83
CA MET A 309 5.31 -14.16 -10.11
C MET A 309 4.72 -12.76 -10.23
N TYR A 310 3.54 -12.48 -9.67
CA TYR A 310 2.93 -11.14 -9.63
C TYR A 310 3.57 -10.19 -8.61
N ASN A 311 4.29 -10.74 -7.63
CA ASN A 311 5.11 -9.92 -6.74
C ASN A 311 6.42 -9.51 -7.44
N ASP A 312 6.93 -10.35 -8.34
CA ASP A 312 8.22 -10.16 -9.01
C ASP A 312 8.10 -9.62 -10.45
N GLN A 313 6.89 -9.54 -11.01
CA GLN A 313 6.63 -9.11 -12.38
C GLN A 313 5.49 -8.09 -12.38
N SER A 314 5.61 -7.06 -13.21
CA SER A 314 4.70 -5.94 -13.42
C SER A 314 3.31 -6.30 -13.98
N ILE A 315 2.84 -7.52 -13.74
CA ILE A 315 1.56 -8.06 -14.17
C ILE A 315 0.55 -7.92 -13.02
N SER A 316 -0.66 -7.45 -13.32
CA SER A 316 -1.71 -7.27 -12.29
C SER A 316 -2.08 -8.61 -11.64
N ASN A 317 -2.13 -8.63 -10.31
CA ASN A 317 -2.52 -9.79 -9.54
C ASN A 317 -4.04 -10.04 -9.69
N PRO A 318 -4.48 -11.17 -10.27
CA PRO A 318 -5.89 -11.51 -10.43
C PRO A 318 -6.57 -11.85 -9.10
N GLY A 319 -5.79 -12.15 -8.05
CA GLY A 319 -6.28 -12.44 -6.71
C GLY A 319 -6.59 -11.19 -5.88
N SER A 320 -6.12 -10.01 -6.30
CA SER A 320 -6.37 -8.78 -5.58
C SER A 320 -7.81 -8.31 -5.72
N SER A 321 -8.34 -7.77 -4.63
CA SER A 321 -9.70 -7.23 -4.61
C SER A 321 -9.82 -6.00 -5.52
N SER A 322 -11.02 -5.74 -6.04
CA SER A 322 -11.29 -4.51 -6.81
C SER A 322 -11.03 -3.23 -6.02
N VAL A 323 -11.21 -3.29 -4.69
CA VAL A 323 -10.91 -2.17 -3.78
C VAL A 323 -9.40 -1.95 -3.68
N THR A 324 -8.61 -3.01 -3.51
CA THR A 324 -7.14 -2.95 -3.48
C THR A 324 -6.60 -2.35 -4.77
N LYS A 325 -7.06 -2.85 -5.94
CA LYS A 325 -6.67 -2.31 -7.24
C LYS A 325 -7.05 -0.84 -7.39
N ARG A 326 -8.23 -0.44 -6.89
CA ARG A 326 -8.65 0.97 -6.90
C ARG A 326 -7.75 1.84 -6.02
N ILE A 327 -7.33 1.36 -4.85
CA ILE A 327 -6.38 2.08 -3.98
C ILE A 327 -5.04 2.24 -4.70
N ASN A 328 -4.47 1.14 -5.21
CA ASN A 328 -3.20 1.16 -5.93
C ASN A 328 -3.26 2.09 -7.16
N THR A 329 -4.37 2.07 -7.92
CA THR A 329 -4.62 2.97 -9.04
C THR A 329 -4.55 4.45 -8.61
N LEU A 330 -5.21 4.79 -7.50
CA LEU A 330 -5.24 6.16 -6.98
C LEU A 330 -3.87 6.61 -6.45
N PHE A 331 -3.11 5.69 -5.85
CA PHE A 331 -1.75 5.97 -5.38
C PHE A 331 -0.79 6.16 -6.55
N LYS A 332 -0.81 5.28 -7.55
CA LYS A 332 0.06 5.38 -8.73
C LYS A 332 -0.18 6.66 -9.52
N VAL A 333 -1.43 7.07 -9.74
CA VAL A 333 -1.71 8.35 -10.43
C VAL A 333 -1.20 9.55 -9.63
N LEU A 334 -1.33 9.53 -8.30
CA LEU A 334 -0.77 10.59 -7.45
C LEU A 334 0.76 10.60 -7.51
N ASN A 335 1.41 9.43 -7.41
CA ASN A 335 2.86 9.32 -7.56
C ASN A 335 3.35 9.94 -8.86
N ILE A 336 2.69 9.60 -9.97
CA ILE A 336 3.07 10.12 -11.29
C ILE A 336 2.91 11.64 -11.35
N CYS A 337 1.79 12.20 -10.86
CA CYS A 337 1.57 13.64 -10.87
C CYS A 337 2.53 14.41 -9.95
N PHE A 338 2.92 13.83 -8.82
CA PHE A 338 3.83 14.44 -7.84
C PHE A 338 5.30 14.07 -8.06
N HIS A 339 5.60 13.24 -9.07
CA HIS A 339 6.96 12.88 -9.43
C HIS A 339 7.75 14.10 -9.91
N ALA A 340 9.04 14.17 -9.60
CA ALA A 340 9.88 15.34 -9.87
C ALA A 340 9.85 15.80 -11.34
N ASN A 341 9.76 14.85 -12.28
CA ASN A 341 9.70 15.14 -13.73
C ASN A 341 8.38 15.79 -14.16
N ASN A 342 7.27 15.44 -13.50
CA ASN A 342 5.92 15.87 -13.87
C ASN A 342 5.40 17.00 -12.97
N PHE A 343 6.05 17.23 -11.84
CA PHE A 343 5.61 18.14 -10.80
C PHE A 343 5.42 19.58 -11.31
N ASN A 344 6.39 20.10 -12.06
CA ASN A 344 6.34 21.48 -12.57
C ASN A 344 5.19 21.68 -13.56
N ASP A 345 4.99 20.71 -14.46
CA ASP A 345 3.88 20.75 -15.41
C ASP A 345 2.54 20.62 -14.67
N PHE A 346 2.45 19.73 -13.69
CA PHE A 346 1.27 19.59 -12.85
C PHE A 346 0.94 20.88 -12.08
N VAL A 347 1.95 21.58 -11.56
CA VAL A 347 1.81 22.90 -10.92
C VAL A 347 1.34 23.96 -11.91
N ALA A 348 1.89 23.97 -13.13
CA ALA A 348 1.52 24.91 -14.19
C ALA A 348 0.06 24.73 -14.62
N LEU A 349 -0.43 23.49 -14.71
CA LEU A 349 -1.84 23.19 -15.04
C LEU A 349 -2.84 23.70 -14.00
N ASN A 350 -2.41 23.84 -12.75
CA ASN A 350 -3.23 24.38 -11.67
C ASN A 350 -3.23 25.92 -11.65
N ASP A 351 -2.35 26.58 -12.41
CA ASP A 351 -2.30 28.03 -12.48
C ASP A 351 -3.37 28.58 -13.46
N SER A 352 -4.42 29.18 -12.89
CA SER A 352 -5.56 29.70 -13.67
C SER A 352 -5.19 30.71 -14.77
N LYS A 353 -4.08 31.45 -14.60
CA LYS A 353 -3.61 32.42 -15.58
C LYS A 353 -2.98 31.69 -16.77
N GLN A 354 -2.04 30.80 -16.49
CA GLN A 354 -1.36 30.02 -17.53
C GLN A 354 -2.34 29.08 -18.25
N ARG A 355 -3.34 28.55 -17.54
CA ARG A 355 -4.34 27.65 -18.12
C ARG A 355 -5.16 28.29 -19.24
N LYS A 356 -5.55 29.57 -19.13
CA LYS A 356 -6.28 30.24 -20.21
C LYS A 356 -5.41 30.37 -21.46
N ASP A 357 -4.14 30.67 -21.27
CA ASP A 357 -3.17 30.77 -22.37
C ASP A 357 -2.98 29.38 -23.04
N TYR A 358 -2.94 28.32 -22.24
CA TYR A 358 -2.84 26.92 -22.71
C TYR A 358 -4.09 26.37 -23.40
N GLU A 359 -5.28 26.79 -22.98
CA GLU A 359 -6.54 26.38 -23.62
C GLU A 359 -6.82 27.17 -24.91
N GLN A 360 -6.21 28.34 -25.08
CA GLN A 360 -6.42 29.22 -26.23
C GLN A 360 -5.36 29.10 -27.33
N GLU A 361 -4.26 28.37 -27.10
CA GLU A 361 -3.18 28.27 -28.06
C GLU A 361 -3.69 27.64 -29.38
N PRO A 362 -3.72 28.40 -30.50
CA PRO A 362 -4.25 27.90 -31.75
C PRO A 362 -3.38 26.76 -32.26
N LEU A 363 -4.04 25.78 -32.91
CA LEU A 363 -3.41 24.68 -33.63
C LEU A 363 -2.14 25.15 -34.35
N SER A 364 -0.97 24.62 -33.96
CA SER A 364 0.25 24.83 -34.72
C SER A 364 0.05 24.31 -36.16
N GLU A 365 0.63 25.00 -37.15
CA GLU A 365 0.48 24.70 -38.59
C GLU A 365 0.89 23.26 -38.96
N ASN A 366 1.60 22.56 -38.07
CA ASN A 366 2.04 21.18 -38.24
C ASN A 366 0.98 20.12 -37.87
N GLY A 367 -0.24 20.52 -37.48
CA GLY A 367 -1.34 19.59 -37.17
C GLY A 367 -1.15 18.77 -35.89
N VAL A 368 -0.02 18.93 -35.20
CA VAL A 368 0.20 18.41 -33.85
C VAL A 368 -0.37 19.44 -32.88
N THR A 369 -1.60 19.16 -32.47
CA THR A 369 -2.35 19.90 -31.45
C THR A 369 -1.76 19.61 -30.08
N GLY A 370 -0.76 20.35 -29.67
CA GLY A 370 -0.26 20.22 -28.31
C GLY A 370 -1.10 21.05 -27.35
N ASN A 371 -2.34 20.64 -27.02
CA ASN A 371 -2.99 21.23 -25.85
C ASN A 371 -2.22 20.68 -24.64
N PRO A 372 -1.41 21.49 -23.94
CA PRO A 372 -0.47 20.96 -22.96
C PRO A 372 -1.19 20.38 -21.74
N VAL A 373 -2.43 20.79 -21.48
CA VAL A 373 -3.30 20.12 -20.49
C VAL A 373 -3.59 18.70 -20.95
N LYS A 374 -4.01 18.52 -22.20
CA LYS A 374 -4.30 17.20 -22.76
C LYS A 374 -3.02 16.36 -22.81
N ASP A 375 -1.91 16.93 -23.26
CA ASP A 375 -0.64 16.22 -23.43
C ASP A 375 -0.09 15.73 -22.10
N PHE A 376 -0.15 16.56 -21.05
CA PHE A 376 0.19 16.13 -19.70
C PHE A 376 -0.65 14.95 -19.25
N TRP A 377 -1.98 15.01 -19.40
CA TRP A 377 -2.82 13.88 -18.97
C TRP A 377 -2.63 12.64 -19.84
N VAL A 378 -2.25 12.80 -21.12
CA VAL A 378 -1.84 11.68 -21.98
C VAL A 378 -0.53 11.08 -21.48
N LEU A 379 0.45 11.88 -21.11
CA LEU A 379 1.70 11.43 -20.50
C LEU A 379 1.42 10.63 -19.22
N VAL A 380 0.69 11.21 -18.26
CA VAL A 380 0.33 10.53 -17.00
C VAL A 380 -0.44 9.24 -17.27
N SER A 381 -1.34 9.23 -18.26
CA SER A 381 -2.08 8.05 -18.67
C SER A 381 -1.19 6.97 -19.27
N ASN A 382 -0.17 7.33 -20.03
CA ASN A 382 0.79 6.39 -20.60
C ASN A 382 1.66 5.79 -19.48
N GLU A 383 2.26 6.64 -18.65
CA GLU A 383 3.09 6.23 -17.51
C GLU A 383 2.32 5.34 -16.51
N MET A 384 1.04 5.66 -16.27
CA MET A 384 0.19 4.85 -15.39
C MET A 384 -0.07 3.45 -15.95
N ASN A 385 -0.27 3.33 -17.27
CA ASN A 385 -0.56 2.04 -17.90
C ASN A 385 0.70 1.25 -18.26
N GLU A 386 1.87 1.91 -18.29
CA GLU A 386 3.17 1.30 -18.57
C GLU A 386 3.65 0.43 -17.40
N THR A 387 4.27 -0.70 -17.74
CA THR A 387 4.69 -1.73 -16.79
C THR A 387 6.20 -1.86 -16.65
N ALA A 388 6.93 -1.08 -17.44
CA ALA A 388 8.37 -1.19 -17.53
C ALA A 388 9.09 -0.15 -16.65
N ASP A 389 8.37 0.89 -16.22
CA ASP A 389 8.96 1.95 -15.41
C ASP A 389 8.69 1.73 -13.93
N ASP A 390 9.71 1.25 -13.24
CA ASP A 390 9.69 1.00 -11.80
C ASP A 390 9.76 2.30 -10.98
N SER A 391 9.98 3.47 -11.62
CA SER A 391 10.13 4.77 -10.95
C SER A 391 8.91 5.20 -10.13
N PHE A 392 7.74 4.61 -10.41
CA PHE A 392 6.48 4.97 -9.75
C PHE A 392 5.99 3.90 -8.76
N ASP A 393 6.77 2.85 -8.52
CA ASP A 393 6.31 1.68 -7.77
C ASP A 393 6.41 1.84 -6.25
N THR A 394 7.17 2.83 -5.79
CA THR A 394 7.26 3.20 -4.38
C THR A 394 6.28 4.32 -4.07
N VAL A 395 5.47 4.17 -3.02
CA VAL A 395 4.66 5.27 -2.49
C VAL A 395 5.60 6.38 -2.01
N LEU A 396 5.40 7.60 -2.49
CA LEU A 396 6.18 8.76 -2.09
C LEU A 396 5.85 9.10 -0.63
N GLY A 397 6.83 9.53 0.16
CA GLY A 397 6.55 9.96 1.53
C GLY A 397 6.23 8.83 2.53
N LEU A 398 6.73 7.60 2.28
CA LEU A 398 6.63 6.43 3.17
C LEU A 398 7.94 6.08 3.93
N GLN A 399 8.89 7.01 4.04
CA GLN A 399 10.11 6.80 4.82
C GLN A 399 9.82 6.82 6.33
N GLU A 400 10.64 6.11 7.12
CA GLU A 400 10.52 6.08 8.58
C GLU A 400 10.50 7.51 9.15
N GLY A 401 9.43 7.84 9.88
CA GLY A 401 9.23 9.15 10.51
C GLY A 401 8.42 10.17 9.71
N GLU A 402 7.91 9.82 8.51
CA GLU A 402 7.08 10.73 7.71
C GLU A 402 5.60 10.70 8.09
N ASP A 403 4.94 9.54 8.06
CA ASP A 403 3.52 9.39 8.44
C ASP A 403 3.21 7.99 8.98
N ASP A 404 2.98 7.89 10.30
CA ASP A 404 2.76 6.62 11.00
C ASP A 404 1.58 5.81 10.43
N ARG A 405 0.56 6.47 9.87
CA ARG A 405 -0.65 5.79 9.40
C ARG A 405 -0.51 5.22 8.02
N LEU A 406 0.18 5.92 7.12
CA LEU A 406 0.53 5.37 5.83
C LEU A 406 1.49 4.19 6.00
N ILE A 407 2.41 4.27 6.97
CA ILE A 407 3.31 3.17 7.34
C ILE A 407 2.50 1.98 7.89
N GLU A 408 1.66 2.19 8.90
CA GLU A 408 0.80 1.15 9.49
C GLU A 408 -0.07 0.48 8.40
N TRP A 409 -0.69 1.28 7.53
CA TRP A 409 -1.49 0.76 6.43
C TRP A 409 -0.66 -0.07 5.45
N ASN A 410 0.54 0.39 5.10
CA ASN A 410 1.45 -0.33 4.22
C ASN A 410 1.90 -1.67 4.85
N GLU A 411 2.18 -1.69 6.14
CA GLU A 411 2.55 -2.92 6.87
C GLU A 411 1.39 -3.92 6.93
N GLU A 412 0.17 -3.43 7.15
CA GLU A 412 -1.02 -4.29 7.25
C GLU A 412 -1.50 -4.83 5.90
N HIS A 413 -1.48 -4.02 4.84
CA HIS A 413 -2.14 -4.33 3.57
C HIS A 413 -1.16 -4.56 2.41
N GLY A 414 0.02 -3.93 2.48
CA GLY A 414 1.00 -3.86 1.38
C GLY A 414 0.49 -3.03 0.20
N PHE A 415 1.24 -2.01 -0.21
CA PHE A 415 0.99 -1.36 -1.51
C PHE A 415 1.67 -2.14 -2.63
N ASN A 416 0.92 -2.42 -3.70
CA ASN A 416 1.47 -2.94 -4.95
C ASN A 416 0.99 -2.05 -6.10
N LEU A 417 1.78 -1.03 -6.42
CA LEU A 417 1.43 -0.03 -7.44
C LEU A 417 1.48 -0.59 -8.87
N ASN A 418 1.94 -1.83 -9.06
CA ASN A 418 1.81 -2.55 -10.34
C ASN A 418 0.47 -3.28 -10.49
N ASP A 419 -0.23 -3.50 -9.38
CA ASP A 419 -1.53 -4.12 -9.36
C ASP A 419 -2.67 -3.09 -9.35
N ILE A 420 -2.84 -2.46 -10.51
CA ILE A 420 -3.82 -1.40 -10.77
C ILE A 420 -4.92 -1.87 -11.72
N ASN A 421 -6.03 -1.13 -11.75
CA ASN A 421 -6.95 -1.17 -12.89
C ASN A 421 -6.24 -0.52 -14.09
N ARG A 422 -6.08 -1.27 -15.17
CA ARG A 422 -5.44 -0.80 -16.42
C ARG A 422 -6.47 -0.30 -17.42
N GLY A 423 -6.02 0.44 -18.42
CA GLY A 423 -6.86 0.93 -19.50
C GLY A 423 -7.58 2.24 -19.15
N HIS A 424 -7.06 2.99 -18.18
CA HIS A 424 -7.52 4.35 -17.97
C HIS A 424 -7.00 5.22 -19.12
N ASP A 425 -7.91 5.98 -19.73
CA ASP A 425 -7.55 7.04 -20.68
C ASP A 425 -7.21 8.34 -19.94
N PHE A 426 -6.61 9.30 -20.65
CA PHE A 426 -6.22 10.59 -20.08
C PHE A 426 -7.37 11.34 -19.38
N LYS A 427 -8.62 11.17 -19.86
CA LYS A 427 -9.81 11.78 -19.25
C LYS A 427 -10.13 11.12 -17.91
N SER A 428 -10.08 9.80 -17.84
CA SER A 428 -10.32 9.04 -16.62
C SER A 428 -9.25 9.35 -15.57
N VAL A 429 -7.97 9.35 -15.96
CA VAL A 429 -6.84 9.69 -15.08
C VAL A 429 -7.01 11.09 -14.51
N ARG A 430 -7.27 12.09 -15.36
CA ARG A 430 -7.59 13.45 -14.93
C ARG A 430 -8.74 13.46 -13.92
N GLN A 431 -9.82 12.74 -14.20
CA GLN A 431 -10.99 12.72 -13.32
C GLN A 431 -10.68 12.11 -11.94
N LEU A 432 -9.84 11.06 -11.88
CA LEU A 432 -9.42 10.46 -10.61
C LEU A 432 -8.69 11.46 -9.71
N VAL A 433 -7.74 12.23 -10.27
CA VAL A 433 -7.00 13.27 -9.53
C VAL A 433 -7.94 14.40 -9.08
N CYS A 434 -8.84 14.84 -9.96
CA CYS A 434 -9.85 15.86 -9.63
C CYS A 434 -10.76 15.41 -8.47
N ASP A 435 -11.19 14.15 -8.51
CA ASP A 435 -12.05 13.56 -7.48
C ASP A 435 -11.33 13.47 -6.13
N LEU A 436 -10.04 13.10 -6.11
CA LEU A 436 -9.21 13.08 -4.91
C LEU A 436 -9.06 14.48 -4.29
N MET A 437 -8.78 15.49 -5.11
CA MET A 437 -8.62 16.86 -4.65
C MET A 437 -9.93 17.44 -4.10
N LYS A 438 -11.07 17.16 -4.76
CA LYS A 438 -12.42 17.52 -4.27
C LYS A 438 -12.72 16.86 -2.91
N ALA A 439 -12.45 15.57 -2.78
CA ALA A 439 -12.67 14.85 -1.53
C ALA A 439 -11.78 15.40 -0.41
N ARG A 440 -10.51 15.69 -0.69
CA ARG A 440 -9.57 16.31 0.24
C ARG A 440 -10.08 17.67 0.72
N GLU A 441 -10.48 18.55 -0.19
CA GLU A 441 -10.99 19.89 0.18
C GLU A 441 -12.24 19.79 1.06
N ARG A 442 -13.17 18.89 0.74
CA ARG A 442 -14.37 18.68 1.58
C ARG A 442 -14.01 18.20 2.98
N CYS A 443 -13.02 17.32 3.12
CA CYS A 443 -12.53 16.89 4.43
C CYS A 443 -11.95 18.09 5.21
N HIS A 444 -11.14 18.93 4.57
CA HIS A 444 -10.58 20.15 5.18
C HIS A 444 -11.65 21.18 5.56
N PHE A 445 -12.63 21.40 4.68
CA PHE A 445 -13.74 22.31 4.93
C PHE A 445 -14.51 21.90 6.18
N GLU A 446 -14.83 20.61 6.31
CA GLU A 446 -15.58 20.09 7.46
C GLU A 446 -14.74 20.06 8.74
N MET A 447 -13.44 19.80 8.63
CA MET A 447 -12.48 19.95 9.73
C MET A 447 -12.53 21.37 10.30
N LYS A 448 -12.43 22.38 9.43
CA LYS A 448 -12.52 23.81 9.82
C LYS A 448 -13.91 24.21 10.33
N ARG A 449 -14.98 23.68 9.72
CA ARG A 449 -16.37 24.03 10.07
C ARG A 449 -16.79 23.51 11.43
N SER A 450 -16.28 22.33 11.82
CA SER A 450 -16.78 21.65 13.02
C SER A 450 -16.52 22.41 14.32
N GLY A 451 -15.49 23.26 14.41
CA GLY A 451 -15.15 24.12 15.56
C GLY A 451 -14.77 23.39 16.86
N GLU A 452 -15.34 22.20 17.07
CA GLU A 452 -15.17 21.28 18.20
C GLU A 452 -14.67 19.90 17.75
N GLY A 453 -14.43 19.71 16.46
CA GLY A 453 -14.02 18.42 15.88
C GLY A 453 -12.53 18.13 16.03
N SER A 454 -12.18 16.87 15.81
CA SER A 454 -10.80 16.39 15.77
C SER A 454 -9.98 17.19 14.74
N ASN A 455 -8.78 17.66 15.12
CA ASN A 455 -7.82 18.25 14.16
C ASN A 455 -7.19 17.22 13.20
N ASP A 456 -7.65 15.97 13.29
CA ASP A 456 -7.17 14.87 12.48
C ASP A 456 -8.01 14.67 11.22
N LEU A 457 -7.42 14.96 10.06
CA LEU A 457 -8.04 14.80 8.75
C LEU A 457 -8.55 13.36 8.51
N TRP A 458 -7.90 12.34 9.07
CA TRP A 458 -8.30 10.94 8.87
C TRP A 458 -9.72 10.65 9.34
N THR A 459 -10.14 11.28 10.45
CA THR A 459 -11.51 11.15 10.96
C THR A 459 -12.53 11.55 9.89
N TYR A 460 -12.21 12.57 9.10
CA TYR A 460 -13.03 13.01 7.96
C TYR A 460 -12.86 12.11 6.74
N CYS A 461 -11.65 11.65 6.42
CA CYS A 461 -11.41 10.72 5.31
C CYS A 461 -12.15 9.38 5.47
N THR A 462 -12.28 8.87 6.70
CA THR A 462 -13.04 7.63 6.98
C THR A 462 -14.54 7.81 6.84
N THR A 463 -15.04 9.05 6.84
CA THR A 463 -16.46 9.34 6.71
C THR A 463 -16.86 9.41 5.23
N PRO A 464 -17.62 8.44 4.69
CA PRO A 464 -17.88 8.33 3.25
C PRO A 464 -18.62 9.55 2.66
N LYS A 465 -19.32 10.32 3.50
CA LYS A 465 -19.98 11.57 3.10
C LYS A 465 -18.99 12.59 2.51
N PHE A 466 -17.79 12.68 3.07
CA PHE A 466 -16.79 13.68 2.67
C PHE A 466 -15.90 13.20 1.53
N THR A 467 -15.78 11.88 1.34
CA THR A 467 -14.97 11.27 0.27
C THR A 467 -15.75 10.86 -0.97
N LYS A 468 -17.06 11.13 -1.05
CA LYS A 468 -17.87 10.94 -2.27
C LYS A 468 -17.77 12.16 -3.19
N PRO A 469 -16.99 12.15 -4.28
CA PRO A 469 -16.81 13.33 -5.13
C PRO A 469 -18.10 13.75 -5.86
N ARG A 470 -18.96 12.79 -6.24
CA ARG A 470 -20.24 12.98 -6.95
C ARG A 470 -21.36 12.18 -6.28
N GLN A 471 -22.63 12.55 -6.51
CA GLN A 471 -23.78 11.87 -5.90
C GLN A 471 -23.89 10.38 -6.33
N SER A 472 -23.61 10.08 -7.59
CA SER A 472 -23.73 8.74 -8.18
C SER A 472 -22.46 7.88 -8.06
N THR A 473 -21.37 8.41 -7.50
CA THR A 473 -20.11 7.67 -7.41
C THR A 473 -19.86 7.07 -6.04
N ALA A 474 -19.25 5.89 -6.02
CA ALA A 474 -18.75 5.29 -4.81
C ALA A 474 -17.71 6.18 -4.14
N ALA A 475 -17.77 6.27 -2.81
CA ALA A 475 -16.79 6.97 -2.00
C ALA A 475 -15.35 6.56 -2.39
N LEU A 476 -14.44 7.53 -2.38
CA LEU A 476 -13.02 7.24 -2.54
C LEU A 476 -12.49 6.55 -1.28
N PRO A 477 -11.52 5.63 -1.41
CA PRO A 477 -10.85 5.04 -0.26
C PRO A 477 -10.23 6.12 0.64
N ALA A 478 -10.47 6.05 1.94
CA ALA A 478 -9.99 7.02 2.92
C ALA A 478 -8.46 7.22 2.83
N VAL A 479 -7.71 6.12 2.72
CA VAL A 479 -6.25 6.11 2.60
C VAL A 479 -5.75 6.86 1.37
N ALA A 480 -6.47 6.84 0.24
CA ALA A 480 -6.07 7.57 -0.96
C ALA A 480 -6.30 9.08 -0.83
N VAL A 481 -7.39 9.48 -0.17
CA VAL A 481 -7.66 10.91 0.10
C VAL A 481 -6.66 11.46 1.13
N TYR A 482 -6.34 10.67 2.15
CA TYR A 482 -5.32 11.01 3.13
C TYR A 482 -3.93 11.11 2.51
N TYR A 483 -3.56 10.16 1.64
CA TYR A 483 -2.30 10.20 0.90
C TYR A 483 -2.19 11.42 -0.01
N CYS A 484 -3.27 11.76 -0.74
CA CYS A 484 -3.34 13.01 -1.51
C CYS A 484 -3.07 14.23 -0.62
N ASN A 485 -3.60 14.23 0.62
CA ASN A 485 -3.32 15.30 1.56
C ASN A 485 -1.85 15.36 1.99
N HIS A 486 -1.25 14.21 2.31
CA HIS A 486 0.16 14.10 2.66
C HIS A 486 1.05 14.72 1.57
N LEU A 487 0.83 14.33 0.31
CA LEU A 487 1.58 14.88 -0.82
C LEU A 487 1.39 16.40 -0.99
N CYS A 488 0.18 16.92 -0.79
CA CYS A 488 -0.06 18.36 -0.82
C CYS A 488 0.60 19.13 0.34
N LEU A 489 0.80 18.48 1.50
CA LEU A 489 1.54 19.07 2.62
C LEU A 489 3.05 19.13 2.33
N ILE A 490 3.60 18.09 1.71
CA ILE A 490 5.00 18.06 1.24
C ILE A 490 5.23 19.08 0.12
N HIS A 491 4.23 19.30 -0.73
CA HIS A 491 4.29 20.20 -1.87
C HIS A 491 3.25 21.33 -1.83
N PRO A 492 3.44 22.36 -0.97
CA PRO A 492 2.47 23.45 -0.79
C PRO A 492 2.13 24.24 -2.05
N ALA A 493 2.98 24.21 -3.08
CA ALA A 493 2.76 24.85 -4.37
C ALA A 493 1.51 24.33 -5.10
N ILE A 494 1.13 23.08 -4.85
CA ILE A 494 -0.10 22.48 -5.41
C ILE A 494 -1.32 22.86 -4.54
N ASP A 495 -1.16 22.87 -3.22
CA ASP A 495 -2.24 23.15 -2.26
C ASP A 495 -2.86 24.54 -2.48
N GLY A 496 -2.04 25.58 -2.66
CA GLY A 496 -2.53 26.94 -2.90
C GLY A 496 -3.18 27.17 -4.27
N LYS A 497 -2.87 26.33 -5.27
CA LYS A 497 -3.29 26.52 -6.67
C LYS A 497 -4.48 25.64 -7.08
N PHE A 498 -4.65 24.47 -6.48
CA PHE A 498 -5.74 23.55 -6.84
C PHE A 498 -7.14 24.12 -6.54
N ALA A 499 -7.25 25.10 -5.63
CA ALA A 499 -8.49 25.82 -5.35
C ALA A 499 -9.09 26.49 -6.61
N ALA A 500 -8.25 26.91 -7.58
CA ALA A 500 -8.72 27.50 -8.83
C ALA A 500 -9.25 26.46 -9.83
N PHE A 501 -8.91 25.18 -9.68
CA PHE A 501 -9.43 24.08 -10.49
C PHE A 501 -10.91 23.80 -10.18
N MET A 502 -11.42 24.28 -9.04
CA MET A 502 -12.75 23.93 -8.52
C MET A 502 -13.76 25.09 -8.50
N SER A 503 -13.37 26.30 -8.89
CA SER A 503 -14.27 27.46 -8.92
C SER A 503 -15.00 27.59 -10.26
N ASN A 504 -16.05 26.78 -10.42
CA ASN A 504 -17.36 27.17 -10.99
C ASN A 504 -18.41 26.08 -10.70
N ASP A 505 -18.00 24.81 -10.68
CA ASP A 505 -18.90 23.66 -10.41
C ASP A 505 -19.17 23.39 -8.91
N LEU A 506 -18.48 24.08 -8.00
CA LEU A 506 -18.82 24.06 -6.56
C LEU A 506 -19.93 25.06 -6.19
N LYS A 507 -20.43 25.85 -7.15
CA LYS A 507 -21.72 26.52 -7.01
C LYS A 507 -22.80 25.55 -7.45
N SER A 508 -23.60 25.10 -6.50
CA SER A 508 -24.92 24.47 -6.66
C SER A 508 -24.97 23.13 -7.41
N ASP A 509 -24.80 22.05 -6.65
CA ASP A 509 -25.52 20.78 -6.88
C ASP A 509 -26.61 20.59 -5.79
N SER A 510 -27.06 21.71 -5.20
CA SER A 510 -28.20 21.80 -4.32
C SER A 510 -29.35 22.44 -5.09
N THR A 511 -30.25 21.59 -5.57
CA THR A 511 -31.61 21.93 -5.99
C THR A 511 -32.32 22.61 -4.83
N ILE A 512 -32.31 23.95 -4.80
CA ILE A 512 -33.38 24.74 -4.21
C ILE A 512 -33.68 25.83 -5.23
N GLU A 513 -34.64 25.53 -6.11
CA GLU A 513 -35.30 26.54 -6.91
C GLU A 513 -36.04 27.49 -5.96
N PHE A 514 -35.47 28.68 -5.72
CA PHE A 514 -36.30 29.80 -5.29
C PHE A 514 -36.88 30.44 -6.55
N ALA A 515 -38.14 30.09 -6.81
CA ALA A 515 -38.98 30.81 -7.74
C ALA A 515 -39.05 32.29 -7.32
N GLY A 516 -38.60 33.18 -8.20
CA GLY A 516 -38.64 34.62 -7.94
C GLY A 516 -37.88 35.47 -8.94
N SER A 517 -37.96 35.15 -10.24
CA SER A 517 -37.55 36.10 -11.28
C SER A 517 -38.68 37.11 -11.47
N ALA A 518 -38.58 38.25 -10.78
CA ALA A 518 -39.37 39.43 -11.07
C ALA A 518 -38.45 40.49 -11.70
N ASP A 519 -38.87 40.95 -12.86
CA ASP A 519 -38.35 42.11 -13.59
C ASP A 519 -38.11 43.32 -12.69
N SER A 520 -37.00 44.04 -12.88
CA SER A 520 -37.06 45.51 -12.90
C SER A 520 -35.79 46.14 -13.48
N ALA A 521 -36.05 47.08 -14.39
CA ALA A 521 -35.11 47.94 -15.04
C ALA A 521 -34.50 49.01 -14.10
N GLY A 522 -33.27 49.41 -14.43
CA GLY A 522 -32.79 50.79 -14.28
C GLY A 522 -32.18 51.20 -12.93
N SER A 523 -30.89 51.55 -12.94
CA SER A 523 -30.40 52.80 -12.35
C SER A 523 -28.92 53.05 -12.61
N LYS A 524 -28.60 54.28 -13.03
CA LYS A 524 -27.26 54.82 -13.32
C LYS A 524 -26.48 55.17 -12.04
N ALA A 525 -26.41 54.27 -11.05
CA ALA A 525 -25.67 54.50 -9.80
C ALA A 525 -24.34 53.70 -9.69
N GLY A 526 -24.04 52.83 -10.66
CA GLY A 526 -22.97 51.82 -10.54
C GLY A 526 -21.52 52.27 -10.77
N LYS A 527 -21.23 53.53 -11.09
CA LYS A 527 -19.83 53.92 -11.43
C LYS A 527 -18.95 54.31 -10.24
N MET A 528 -19.50 54.79 -9.12
CA MET A 528 -18.67 55.14 -7.95
C MET A 528 -18.42 53.95 -7.01
N ALA A 529 -19.35 53.00 -6.90
CA ALA A 529 -19.16 51.79 -6.09
C ALA A 529 -18.10 50.84 -6.68
N VAL A 530 -17.97 50.79 -8.01
CA VAL A 530 -16.97 49.96 -8.69
C VAL A 530 -15.55 50.47 -8.44
N SER A 531 -15.33 51.78 -8.32
CA SER A 531 -13.99 52.34 -8.04
C SER A 531 -13.50 51.96 -6.64
N ALA A 532 -14.35 52.06 -5.61
CA ALA A 532 -14.00 51.70 -4.24
C ALA A 532 -13.78 50.18 -4.08
N VAL A 533 -14.54 49.36 -4.80
CA VAL A 533 -14.33 47.90 -4.83
C VAL A 533 -13.04 47.55 -5.58
N VAL A 534 -12.67 48.28 -6.64
CA VAL A 534 -11.41 48.07 -7.37
C VAL A 534 -10.20 48.46 -6.53
N GLU A 535 -10.26 49.58 -5.78
CA GLU A 535 -9.19 49.97 -4.85
C GLU A 535 -9.06 48.96 -3.70
N SER A 536 -10.17 48.54 -3.09
CA SER A 536 -10.19 47.49 -2.07
C SER A 536 -9.62 46.16 -2.58
N LEU A 537 -9.92 45.80 -3.83
CA LEU A 537 -9.40 44.59 -4.47
C LEU A 537 -7.90 44.70 -4.78
N ALA A 538 -7.41 45.90 -5.13
CA ALA A 538 -6.00 46.17 -5.39
C ALA A 538 -5.15 46.12 -4.10
N THR A 539 -5.68 46.63 -2.98
CA THR A 539 -5.06 46.46 -1.66
C THR A 539 -5.07 45.00 -1.22
N ALA A 540 -6.18 44.28 -1.43
CA ALA A 540 -6.25 42.86 -1.09
C ALA A 540 -5.30 41.99 -1.94
N THR A 541 -5.08 42.33 -3.23
CA THR A 541 -4.10 41.60 -4.05
C THR A 541 -2.66 41.91 -3.67
N THR A 542 -2.36 43.12 -3.19
CA THR A 542 -1.01 43.47 -2.71
C THR A 542 -0.70 42.78 -1.39
N ASP A 543 -1.64 42.80 -0.43
CA ASP A 543 -1.53 42.06 0.84
C ASP A 543 -1.38 40.55 0.62
N LEU A 544 -2.14 39.99 -0.32
CA LEU A 544 -2.04 38.56 -0.66
C LEU A 544 -0.69 38.23 -1.31
N LYS A 545 -0.15 39.11 -2.16
CA LYS A 545 1.17 38.92 -2.79
C LYS A 545 2.29 38.98 -1.75
N GLU A 546 2.19 39.88 -0.78
CA GLU A 546 3.14 40.00 0.31
C GLU A 546 3.07 38.78 1.25
N ALA A 547 1.87 38.32 1.61
CA ALA A 547 1.66 37.10 2.40
C ALA A 547 2.20 35.85 1.69
N MET A 548 2.01 35.73 0.37
CA MET A 548 2.60 34.64 -0.43
C MET A 548 4.12 34.70 -0.46
N SER A 549 4.70 35.90 -0.60
CA SER A 549 6.16 36.07 -0.55
C SER A 549 6.73 35.70 0.82
N GLN A 550 6.07 36.10 1.91
CA GLN A 550 6.46 35.72 3.27
C GLN A 550 6.37 34.22 3.48
N ARG A 551 5.31 33.57 2.99
CA ARG A 551 5.15 32.12 3.07
C ARG A 551 6.21 31.35 2.30
N ASN A 552 6.62 31.84 1.12
CA ASN A 552 7.70 31.24 0.35
C ASN A 552 9.04 31.36 1.10
N ASN A 553 9.33 32.52 1.68
CA ASN A 553 10.54 32.72 2.49
C ASN A 553 10.57 31.80 3.72
N VAL A 554 9.43 31.62 4.40
CA VAL A 554 9.33 30.69 5.54
C VAL A 554 9.51 29.24 5.08
N SER A 555 8.92 28.86 3.94
CA SER A 555 9.08 27.51 3.37
C SER A 555 10.53 27.22 3.00
N GLU A 556 11.24 28.19 2.43
CA GLU A 556 12.65 28.06 2.08
C GLU A 556 13.53 27.96 3.34
N ALA A 557 13.24 28.75 4.38
CA ALA A 557 13.92 28.66 5.67
C ALA A 557 13.71 27.31 6.37
N ILE A 558 12.50 26.75 6.31
CA ILE A 558 12.21 25.41 6.84
C ILE A 558 12.97 24.34 6.04
N SER A 559 12.97 24.43 4.72
CA SER A 559 13.71 23.50 3.84
C SER A 559 15.21 23.52 4.13
N GLN A 560 15.80 24.71 4.31
CA GLN A 560 17.20 24.84 4.73
C GLN A 560 17.44 24.23 6.12
N THR A 561 16.55 24.48 7.08
CA THR A 561 16.66 23.92 8.44
C THR A 561 16.62 22.39 8.42
N ASN A 562 15.74 21.80 7.63
CA ASN A 562 15.65 20.34 7.47
C ASN A 562 16.91 19.77 6.83
N SER A 563 17.46 20.45 5.83
CA SER A 563 18.72 20.05 5.18
C SER A 563 19.90 20.09 6.15
N TRP A 564 19.95 21.08 7.05
CA TRP A 564 20.94 21.13 8.12
C TRP A 564 20.78 19.98 9.13
N ASN A 565 19.55 19.68 9.54
CA ASN A 565 19.30 18.56 10.46
C ASN A 565 19.72 17.21 9.84
N ASP A 566 19.36 16.97 8.58
CA ASP A 566 19.77 15.76 7.84
C ASP A 566 21.31 15.68 7.74
N TYR A 567 21.97 16.82 7.47
CA TYR A 567 23.43 16.89 7.45
C TYR A 567 24.07 16.48 8.79
N PHE A 568 23.54 16.97 9.91
CA PHE A 568 24.05 16.61 11.24
C PHE A 568 23.79 15.15 11.61
N ASP A 569 22.59 14.65 11.35
CA ASP A 569 22.21 13.27 11.67
C ASP A 569 23.04 12.26 10.85
N ILE A 570 23.21 12.51 9.55
CA ILE A 570 24.06 11.69 8.70
C ILE A 570 25.53 11.80 9.13
N GLY A 571 26.00 13.00 9.49
CA GLY A 571 27.35 13.21 10.01
C GLY A 571 27.65 12.38 11.27
N ASP A 572 26.73 12.34 12.22
CA ASP A 572 26.87 11.54 13.46
C ASP A 572 26.86 10.03 13.16
N ARG A 573 25.94 9.56 12.30
CA ARG A 573 25.90 8.15 11.85
C ARG A 573 27.17 7.75 11.12
N TYR A 574 27.68 8.62 10.24
CA TYR A 574 28.93 8.41 9.51
C TYR A 574 30.12 8.23 10.48
N CYS A 575 30.23 9.10 11.50
CA CYS A 575 31.28 9.01 12.51
C CYS A 575 31.24 7.69 13.30
N LYS A 576 30.03 7.25 13.69
CA LYS A 576 29.82 5.97 14.40
C LYS A 576 30.21 4.77 13.53
N LEU A 577 29.72 4.70 12.29
CA LEU A 577 30.06 3.59 11.38
C LEU A 577 31.56 3.55 11.06
N LYS A 578 32.22 4.71 10.91
CA LYS A 578 33.66 4.78 10.69
C LYS A 578 34.47 4.33 11.91
N ALA A 579 33.95 4.55 13.13
CA ALA A 579 34.54 3.98 14.34
C ALA A 579 34.41 2.45 14.39
N ASP A 580 33.24 1.91 14.02
CA ASP A 580 33.02 0.46 13.96
C ASP A 580 33.94 -0.24 12.95
N ILE A 581 34.14 0.37 11.76
CA ILE A 581 35.08 -0.15 10.75
C ILE A 581 36.52 -0.17 11.31
N ARG A 582 36.94 0.87 12.04
CA ARG A 582 38.26 0.90 12.70
C ARG A 582 38.40 -0.18 13.77
N ASN A 583 37.29 -0.60 14.38
CA ASN A 583 37.24 -1.69 15.35
C ASN A 583 37.13 -3.08 14.69
N GLY A 584 37.22 -3.17 13.36
CA GLY A 584 37.29 -4.44 12.61
C GLY A 584 35.98 -4.90 11.94
N ASP A 585 34.89 -4.15 12.05
CA ASP A 585 33.62 -4.48 11.40
C ASP A 585 33.57 -3.98 9.95
N SER A 586 34.25 -4.69 9.05
CA SER A 586 34.34 -4.34 7.62
C SER A 586 33.01 -4.47 6.85
N SER A 587 31.99 -5.12 7.44
CA SER A 587 30.68 -5.30 6.81
C SER A 587 29.96 -3.97 6.53
N LYS A 588 30.30 -2.92 7.29
CA LYS A 588 29.71 -1.57 7.21
C LYS A 588 30.34 -0.65 6.16
N ALA A 589 31.40 -1.07 5.46
CA ALA A 589 32.12 -0.22 4.51
C ALA A 589 31.23 0.35 3.37
N ARG A 590 30.27 -0.44 2.88
CA ARG A 590 29.32 0.02 1.85
C ARG A 590 28.38 1.12 2.35
N MET A 591 27.93 1.03 3.60
CA MET A 591 27.06 2.07 4.19
C MET A 591 27.82 3.38 4.38
N VAL A 592 29.09 3.30 4.80
CA VAL A 592 29.96 4.48 4.92
C VAL A 592 30.14 5.17 3.57
N ALA A 593 30.42 4.43 2.49
CA ALA A 593 30.53 5.01 1.15
C ALA A 593 29.23 5.68 0.67
N ALA A 594 28.06 5.07 0.94
CA ALA A 594 26.77 5.67 0.61
C ALA A 594 26.50 6.96 1.40
N MET A 595 26.88 7.00 2.68
CA MET A 595 26.78 8.21 3.50
C MET A 595 27.72 9.32 3.03
N GLU A 596 28.92 9.00 2.55
CA GLU A 596 29.84 10.02 1.97
C GLU A 596 29.21 10.73 0.78
N VAL A 597 28.60 9.98 -0.13
CA VAL A 597 27.90 10.56 -1.29
C VAL A 597 26.75 11.47 -0.84
N ARG A 598 25.96 11.04 0.16
CA ARG A 598 24.85 11.85 0.68
C ARG A 598 25.33 13.11 1.42
N ILE A 599 26.42 13.02 2.17
CA ILE A 599 27.08 14.18 2.79
C ILE A 599 27.51 15.17 1.70
N GLU A 600 28.18 14.72 0.63
CA GLU A 600 28.60 15.59 -0.48
C GLU A 600 27.41 16.28 -1.17
N GLN A 601 26.30 15.59 -1.36
CA GLN A 601 25.06 16.18 -1.89
C GLN A 601 24.49 17.26 -0.97
N LEU A 602 24.47 17.02 0.34
CA LEU A 602 23.99 17.98 1.33
C LEU A 602 24.95 19.17 1.46
N GLU A 603 26.26 18.97 1.39
CA GLU A 603 27.25 20.06 1.36
C GLU A 603 27.05 20.95 0.14
N ALA A 604 26.85 20.36 -1.04
CA ALA A 604 26.54 21.11 -2.26
C ALA A 604 25.22 21.88 -2.12
N HIS A 605 24.18 21.26 -1.54
CA HIS A 605 22.89 21.93 -1.33
C HIS A 605 22.97 23.09 -0.32
N LEU A 606 23.73 22.91 0.75
CA LEU A 606 23.92 23.89 1.83
C LEU A 606 25.01 24.94 1.52
N ASN A 607 25.63 24.88 0.33
CA ASN A 607 26.79 25.70 -0.05
C ASN A 607 27.95 25.61 0.95
N ILE A 608 28.16 24.44 1.56
CA ILE A 608 29.33 24.16 2.41
C ILE A 608 30.50 23.85 1.49
N VAL A 609 31.62 24.55 1.67
CA VAL A 609 32.85 24.29 0.91
C VAL A 609 33.38 22.90 1.31
N PRO A 610 33.53 21.94 0.37
CA PRO A 610 33.92 20.57 0.71
C PRO A 610 35.26 20.54 1.43
N ALA A 611 35.31 19.91 2.60
CA ALA A 611 36.51 19.81 3.43
C ALA A 611 37.65 19.04 2.74
N LYS A 612 37.35 18.20 1.73
CA LYS A 612 38.36 17.50 0.90
C LYS A 612 39.37 18.46 0.26
N SER A 613 38.97 19.70 -0.05
CA SER A 613 39.87 20.73 -0.60
C SER A 613 40.93 21.25 0.38
N ILE A 614 40.82 20.95 1.68
CA ILE A 614 41.75 21.43 2.72
C ILE A 614 42.80 20.37 3.09
N ILE A 615 42.54 19.09 2.82
CA ILE A 615 43.42 17.98 3.24
C ILE A 615 44.44 17.61 2.15
N GLU A 616 44.13 17.81 0.86
CA GLU A 616 45.02 17.45 -0.26
C GLU A 616 46.12 18.49 -0.59
N THR A 617 46.40 19.44 0.31
CA THR A 617 47.52 20.40 0.15
C THR A 617 48.69 20.15 1.11
N GLU A 618 48.71 19.01 1.80
CA GLU A 618 49.81 18.58 2.66
C GLU A 618 50.48 17.27 2.17
N ASP A 619 50.64 17.12 0.84
CA ASP A 619 51.64 16.21 0.25
C ASP A 619 52.76 17.01 -0.44
#